data_AF-A0A920MQV0-F1
#
_entry.id   AF-A0A920MQV0-F1
#
_cell.length_a   1.000
_cell.length_b   1.000
_cell.length_c   1.000
_cell.angle_alpha   90.00
_cell.angle_beta   90.00
_cell.angle_gamma   90.00
#
_symmetry.space_group_name_H-M   'P 1'
#
loop_
_entity.id
_entity.type
_entity.pdbx_description
1 polymer ?
#
loop_
_entity_poly.entity_id
_entity_poly.type
_entity_poly.pdbx_seq_one_letter_code
_entity_poly.pdbx_strand_id
1 'polypeptide(L)' 'MGDADQLIDCNGMLVTPGFVDSHTHPVFLNGREDEFKMRIEGKSYEDIAAAGGGIINSVNDVRESSEEELMLRV' A
#
# COMPACT_ATOMS: atom_id res chain seq x y z
N MET A 1 10.31 -33.33 -27.55
CA MET A 1 9.64 -32.12 -27.02
C MET A 1 8.17 -32.32 -27.33
N GLY A 2 7.32 -32.35 -26.30
CA GLY A 2 5.88 -32.61 -26.51
C GLY A 2 5.21 -31.46 -27.26
N ASP A 3 4.09 -31.76 -27.93
CA ASP A 3 3.26 -30.75 -28.57
C ASP A 3 2.64 -29.85 -27.48
N ALA A 4 2.91 -28.55 -27.56
CA ALA A 4 2.29 -27.53 -26.71
C ALA A 4 1.44 -26.60 -27.58
N ASP A 5 0.29 -26.16 -27.07
CA ASP A 5 -0.61 -25.24 -27.79
C ASP A 5 0.03 -23.86 -28.03
N GLN A 6 1.02 -23.48 -27.21
CA GLN A 6 1.73 -22.20 -27.32
C GLN A 6 3.21 -22.35 -26.98
N LEU A 7 4.05 -21.74 -27.81
CA LEU A 7 5.49 -21.59 -27.59
C LEU A 7 5.83 -20.10 -27.42
N ILE A 8 6.66 -19.80 -26.42
CA ILE A 8 7.12 -18.43 -26.13
C ILE A 8 8.65 -18.45 -26.17
N ASP A 9 9.25 -17.71 -27.11
CA ASP A 9 10.70 -17.53 -27.20
C ASP A 9 11.17 -16.42 -26.25
N CYS A 10 11.92 -16.81 -25.21
CA CYS A 10 12.47 -15.88 -24.23
C CYS A 10 13.70 -15.11 -24.72
N ASN A 11 14.18 -15.31 -25.96
CA ASN A 11 15.36 -14.62 -26.54
C ASN A 11 16.62 -14.70 -25.64
N GLY A 12 16.80 -15.81 -24.92
CA GLY A 12 17.90 -15.99 -23.99
C GLY A 12 17.85 -15.10 -22.73
N MET A 13 16.71 -14.46 -22.45
CA MET A 13 16.51 -13.67 -21.24
C MET A 13 16.40 -14.54 -19.99
N LEU A 14 16.70 -13.93 -18.84
CA LEU A 14 16.50 -14.55 -17.53
C LEU A 14 15.01 -14.77 -17.28
N VAL A 15 14.67 -15.99 -16.85
CA VAL A 15 13.34 -16.35 -16.34
C VAL A 15 13.49 -16.65 -14.85
N THR A 16 12.69 -15.98 -14.03
CA THR A 16 12.60 -16.23 -12.59
C THR A 16 11.18 -16.66 -12.21
N PRO A 17 10.98 -17.29 -11.05
CA PRO A 17 9.67 -17.33 -10.42
C PRO A 17 9.10 -15.90 -10.26
N GLY A 18 7.78 -15.79 -10.16
CA GLY A 18 7.13 -14.53 -9.82
C GLY A 18 7.55 -14.04 -8.44
N PHE A 19 7.68 -12.72 -8.27
CA PHE A 19 7.98 -12.14 -6.97
C PHE A 19 6.80 -12.34 -6.00
N VAL A 20 7.14 -12.49 -4.72
CA VAL A 20 6.17 -12.58 -3.63
C VAL A 20 6.47 -11.46 -2.66
N ASP A 21 5.52 -10.55 -2.49
CA ASP A 21 5.55 -9.58 -1.41
C ASP A 21 4.77 -10.15 -0.21
N SER A 22 5.50 -10.67 0.78
CA SER A 22 4.91 -11.39 1.91
C SER A 22 4.30 -10.49 2.97
N HIS A 23 4.51 -9.17 2.89
CA HIS A 23 4.07 -8.26 3.95
C HIS A 23 3.79 -6.86 3.43
N THR A 24 2.51 -6.56 3.24
CA THR A 24 2.03 -5.24 2.83
C THR A 24 0.82 -4.83 3.66
N HIS A 25 0.58 -3.52 3.69
CA HIS A 25 -0.69 -2.92 4.10
C HIS A 25 -1.24 -2.08 2.94
N PRO A 26 -1.60 -2.69 1.80
CA PRO A 26 -1.84 -1.96 0.56
C PRO A 26 -3.22 -1.29 0.54
N VAL A 27 -4.17 -1.79 1.33
CA VAL A 27 -5.53 -1.25 1.44
C VAL A 27 -5.58 -0.25 2.59
N PHE A 28 -5.72 1.03 2.27
CA PHE A 28 -6.02 2.14 3.17
C PHE A 28 -6.69 3.27 2.37
N LEU A 29 -7.42 4.18 3.02
CA LEU A 29 -8.15 5.24 2.30
C LEU A 29 -7.25 6.42 1.95
N ASN A 30 -6.59 7.04 2.93
CA ASN A 30 -5.75 8.22 2.72
C ASN A 30 -4.33 8.01 3.24
N GLY A 31 -3.39 8.71 2.61
CA GLY A 31 -2.04 8.80 3.10
C GLY A 31 -1.94 9.63 4.39
N ARG A 32 -0.72 9.75 4.90
CA ARG A 32 -0.40 10.50 6.13
C ARG A 32 0.59 11.63 5.84
N GLU A 33 0.47 12.25 4.66
CA GLU A 33 1.37 13.31 4.19
C GLU A 33 1.32 14.55 5.09
N ASP A 34 0.14 14.91 5.59
CA ASP A 34 -0.03 16.04 6.50
C ASP A 34 0.70 15.81 7.84
N GLU A 35 0.63 14.59 8.36
CA GLU A 35 1.37 14.22 9.57
C GLU A 35 2.88 14.20 9.33
N PHE A 36 3.30 13.78 8.13
CA PHE A 36 4.70 13.85 7.72
C PHE A 36 5.20 15.30 7.67
N LYS A 37 4.38 16.22 7.14
CA LYS A 37 4.67 17.66 7.17
C LYS A 37 4.79 18.19 8.61
N MET A 38 3.88 17.82 9.51
CA MET A 38 3.95 18.23 10.93
C MET A 38 5.26 17.77 11.60
N ARG A 39 5.74 16.56 11.28
CA ARG A 39 7.04 16.08 11.78
C ARG A 39 8.20 16.93 11.28
N ILE A 40 8.17 17.34 10.01
CA ILE A 40 9.19 18.24 9.43
C ILE A 40 9.18 19.60 10.14
N GLU A 41 8.00 20.09 10.52
CA GLU A 41 7.82 21.33 11.28
C GLU A 41 8.21 21.21 12.76
N GLY A 42 8.66 20.03 13.20
CA GLY A 42 9.17 19.78 14.56
C GLY A 42 8.10 19.42 15.59
N LYS A 43 6.88 19.07 15.17
CA LYS A 43 5.83 18.57 16.08
C LYS A 43 6.22 17.23 16.68
N SER A 44 5.94 17.05 17.97
CA SER A 44 6.15 15.77 18.64
C SER A 44 5.13 14.73 18.18
N TYR A 45 5.37 13.47 18.53
CA TYR A 45 4.41 12.41 18.29
C TYR A 45 3.09 12.69 19.04
N GLU A 46 3.19 13.18 20.27
CA GLU A 46 2.05 13.55 21.11
C GLU A 46 1.26 14.72 20.51
N ASP A 47 1.93 15.72 19.95
CA ASP A 47 1.27 16.84 19.26
C ASP A 47 0.47 16.36 18.04
N ILE A 48 1.05 15.46 17.24
CA ILE A 48 0.40 14.91 16.05
C ILE A 48 -0.79 14.03 16.44
N ALA A 49 -0.63 13.20 17.47
CA ALA A 49 -1.72 12.39 18.00
C ALA A 49 -2.86 13.27 18.57
N ALA A 50 -2.52 14.34 19.29
CA ALA A 50 -3.49 15.30 19.81
C ALA A 50 -4.23 16.06 18.70
N ALA A 51 -3.59 16.25 17.53
CA ALA A 51 -4.20 16.81 16.33
C ALA A 51 -5.03 15.80 15.52
N GLY A 52 -5.22 14.57 16.02
CA GLY A 52 -6.00 13.52 15.35
C GLY A 52 -5.20 12.66 14.36
N GLY A 53 -3.89 12.84 14.27
CA GLY A 53 -3.00 11.99 13.48
C GLY A 53 -2.71 10.64 14.14
N GLY A 54 -1.68 9.96 13.67
CA GLY A 54 -1.29 8.64 14.16
C GLY A 54 -1.99 7.51 13.40
N ILE A 55 -1.80 6.27 13.87
CA ILE A 55 -2.48 5.11 13.29
C ILE A 55 -4.02 5.21 13.41
N ILE A 56 -4.51 5.93 14.43
CA ILE A 56 -5.93 6.12 14.67
C ILE A 56 -6.60 6.87 13.50
N ASN A 57 -5.87 7.80 12.86
CA ASN A 57 -6.33 8.48 11.65
C ASN A 57 -6.66 7.48 10.53
N SER A 58 -5.69 6.63 10.15
CA SER A 58 -5.90 5.58 9.15
C SER A 58 -6.97 4.56 9.55
N VAL A 59 -7.08 4.25 10.84
CA VAL A 59 -8.12 3.33 11.35
C VAL A 59 -9.51 3.95 11.19
N ASN A 60 -9.67 5.24 11.49
CA ASN A 60 -10.96 5.92 11.35
C ASN A 60 -11.35 6.02 9.88
N ASP A 61 -10.43 6.44 9.02
CA ASP A 61 -10.62 6.49 7.58
C ASP A 61 -11.12 5.15 7.00
N VAL A 62 -10.48 4.04 7.37
CA VAL A 62 -10.90 2.70 6.90
C VAL A 62 -12.26 2.30 7.47
N ARG A 63 -12.58 2.67 8.72
CA ARG A 63 -13.89 2.36 9.34
C ARG A 63 -15.04 3.17 8.75
N GLU A 64 -14.76 4.39 8.30
CA GLU A 64 -15.73 5.31 7.71
C GLU A 64 -15.91 5.07 6.21
N SER A 65 -15.01 4.33 5.58
CA SER A 65 -15.09 3.91 4.18
C SER A 65 -16.07 2.76 3.96
N SER A 66 -16.71 2.78 2.80
CA SER A 66 -17.36 1.60 2.22
C SER A 66 -16.35 0.61 1.64
N GLU A 67 -16.78 -0.65 1.48
CA GLU A 67 -15.97 -1.68 0.80
C GLU A 67 -15.64 -1.29 -0.64
N GLU A 68 -16.58 -0.66 -1.35
CA GLU A 68 -16.38 -0.17 -2.73
C GLU A 68 -15.28 0.89 -2.80
N GLU A 69 -15.26 1.84 -1.86
CA GLU A 69 -14.19 2.85 -1.78
C GLU A 69 -12.82 2.22 -1.53
N LEU A 70 -12.74 1.18 -0.69
CA LEU A 70 -11.49 0.50 -0.39
C LEU A 70 -10.99 -0.36 -1.56
N MET A 71 -11.90 -1.01 -2.30
CA MET A 71 -11.58 -1.81 -3.47
C MET A 71 -11.00 -0.96 -4.62
N LEU A 72 -11.33 0.32 -4.69
CA LEU A 72 -10.76 1.26 -5.67
C LEU A 72 -9.34 1.74 -5.31
N ARG A 73 -8.80 1.36 -4.15
CA ARG A 73 -7.46 1.77 -3.68
C ARG A 73 -6.36 0.75 -3.96
N VAL A 74 -6.70 -0.41 -4.52
CA VAL A 74 -5.78 -1.51 -4.86
C VAL A 74 -5.74 -1.77 -6.36
#